data_AF-A0A3S4H8Z3-F1
#
_entry.id   AF-A0A3S4H8Z3-F1
#
_cell.length_a   1.000
_cell.length_b   1.000
_cell.length_c   1.000
_cell.angle_alpha   90.00
_cell.angle_beta   90.00
_cell.angle_gamma   90.00
#
_symmetry.space_group_name_H-M   'P 1'
#
loop_
_entity.id
_entity.type
_entity.pdbx_description
1 polymer ?
#
loop_
_entity_poly.entity_id
_entity_poly.type
_entity_poly.pdbx_seq_one_letter_code
_entity_poly.pdbx_strand_id
1 'polypeptide(L)' 'MTIRKVSFPAVLGHEGGGIVVEVGEGVTSLKPGDHVIPLYTAECGECKFCKSGKTNLCQGGACHPG' A
#
# COMPACT_ATOMS: atom_id res chain seq x y z
N MET A 1 -13.63 8.16 -15.22
CA MET A 1 -13.78 7.27 -14.06
C MET A 1 -13.76 5.83 -14.57
N THR A 2 -12.58 5.28 -14.82
CA THR A 2 -12.45 3.88 -15.24
C THR A 2 -12.36 3.03 -13.98
N ILE A 3 -13.32 2.12 -13.81
CA ILE A 3 -13.24 1.08 -12.77
C ILE A 3 -11.97 0.28 -13.09
N ARG A 4 -10.96 0.34 -12.20
CA ARG A 4 -9.75 -0.48 -12.37
C ARG A 4 -10.19 -1.94 -12.34
N LYS A 5 -9.93 -2.65 -13.44
CA LYS A 5 -10.30 -4.05 -13.59
C LYS A 5 -9.42 -4.89 -12.66
N VAL A 6 -10.05 -5.58 -11.70
CA VAL A 6 -9.38 -6.61 -10.89
C VAL A 6 -9.10 -7.82 -11.79
N SER A 7 -7.88 -8.35 -11.75
CA SER A 7 -7.52 -9.59 -12.45
C SER A 7 -7.95 -10.79 -11.60
N PHE A 8 -8.67 -11.75 -12.19
CA PHE A 8 -9.15 -12.95 -11.49
C PHE A 8 -8.37 -14.20 -11.91
N PRO A 9 -8.20 -15.20 -11.01
CA PRO A 9 -8.70 -15.23 -9.63
C PRO A 9 -7.97 -14.24 -8.72
N ALA A 10 -8.70 -13.66 -7.77
CA ALA A 10 -8.17 -12.66 -6.83
C ALA A 10 -8.47 -13.05 -5.39
N VAL A 11 -7.51 -12.83 -4.49
CA VAL A 11 -7.77 -12.80 -3.05
C VAL A 11 -8.38 -11.43 -2.73
N LEU A 12 -9.61 -11.43 -2.22
CA LEU A 12 -10.34 -10.22 -1.87
C LEU A 12 -10.05 -9.81 -0.42
N GLY A 13 -10.65 -8.70 0.01
CA GLY A 13 -10.49 -8.13 1.34
C GLY A 13 -9.62 -6.89 1.31
N HIS A 14 -10.16 -5.78 1.81
CA HIS A 14 -9.44 -4.50 1.94
C HIS A 14 -9.46 -3.97 3.38
N GLU A 15 -9.98 -4.78 4.30
CA GLU A 15 -10.05 -4.50 5.73
C GLU A 15 -9.33 -5.65 6.45
N GLY A 16 -8.29 -5.33 7.19
CA GLY A 16 -7.49 -6.32 7.90
C GLY A 16 -6.64 -5.70 8.99
N GLY A 17 -6.10 -6.55 9.83
CA GLY A 17 -5.06 -6.23 10.80
C GLY A 17 -4.17 -7.45 10.97
N GLY A 18 -2.89 -7.24 11.29
CA GLY A 18 -1.94 -8.34 11.38
C GLY A 18 -0.67 -7.97 12.12
N ILE A 19 0.22 -8.95 12.22
CA ILE A 19 1.55 -8.81 12.79
C ILE A 19 2.55 -9.03 11.66
N VAL A 20 3.52 -8.13 11.52
CA VAL A 20 4.60 -8.27 10.54
C VAL A 20 5.43 -9.50 10.91
N VAL A 21 5.61 -10.44 9.97
CA VAL A 21 6.45 -11.63 10.18
C VAL A 21 7.83 -11.50 9.54
N GLU A 22 7.94 -10.72 8.47
CA GLU A 22 9.16 -10.50 7.68
C GLU A 22 9.02 -9.16 6.93
N VAL A 23 10.15 -8.54 6.57
CA VAL A 23 10.21 -7.34 5.72
C VAL A 23 11.24 -7.53 4.60
N GLY A 24 11.02 -6.90 3.44
CA GLY A 24 11.97 -6.94 2.32
C GLY A 24 13.20 -6.05 2.54
N GLU A 25 14.20 -6.19 1.66
CA GLU A 25 15.39 -5.34 1.66
C GLU A 25 15.04 -3.85 1.53
N GLY A 26 15.73 -3.00 2.31
CA GLY A 26 15.52 -1.54 2.29
C GLY A 26 14.30 -1.03 3.07
N VAL A 27 13.44 -1.91 3.59
CA VAL A 27 12.35 -1.50 4.50
C VAL A 27 12.95 -1.08 5.84
N THR A 28 12.73 0.18 6.21
CA THR A 28 13.23 0.77 7.47
C THR A 28 12.12 1.23 8.41
N SER A 29 10.87 1.29 7.92
CA SER A 29 9.72 1.81 8.66
C SER A 29 8.97 0.76 9.49
N LEU A 30 9.25 -0.53 9.28
CA LEU A 30 8.60 -1.66 9.93
C LEU A 30 9.63 -2.73 10.30
N LYS A 31 9.29 -3.57 11.27
CA LYS A 31 10.07 -4.76 11.66
C LYS A 31 9.15 -5.92 12.05
N PRO A 32 9.65 -7.18 12.04
CA PRO A 32 8.90 -8.31 12.58
C PRO A 32 8.37 -8.05 14.00
N GLY A 33 7.13 -8.45 14.26
CA GLY A 33 6.40 -8.23 15.51
C GLY A 33 5.56 -6.96 15.56
N ASP A 34 5.72 -6.00 14.63
CA ASP A 34 4.88 -4.81 14.60
C ASP A 34 3.42 -5.17 14.28
N HIS A 35 2.47 -4.59 15.03
CA HIS A 35 1.05 -4.69 14.73
C HIS A 35 0.67 -3.62 13.69
N VAL A 36 -0.03 -4.03 12.63
CA VAL A 36 -0.31 -3.16 11.47
C VAL A 36 -1.75 -3.30 10.98
N ILE A 37 -2.24 -2.23 10.36
CA ILE A 37 -3.47 -2.19 9.56
C ILE A 37 -3.04 -1.82 8.13
N PRO A 38 -3.21 -2.69 7.12
CA PRO A 38 -2.91 -2.35 5.73
C PRO A 38 -3.94 -1.34 5.20
N LEU A 39 -3.45 -0.30 4.52
CA LEU A 39 -4.29 0.65 3.80
C LEU A 39 -4.57 0.16 2.38
N TYR A 40 -5.83 0.23 1.94
CA TYR A 40 -6.19 -0.16 0.57
C TYR A 40 -5.61 0.77 -0.50
N THR A 41 -5.16 1.97 -0.10
CA THR A 41 -4.45 2.94 -0.94
C THR A 41 -3.03 3.07 -0.40
N ALA A 42 -2.05 3.07 -1.32
CA ALA A 42 -0.65 3.27 -0.96
C ALA A 42 -0.40 4.68 -0.39
N GLU A 43 0.74 4.87 0.26
CA GLU A 43 1.23 6.18 0.67
C GLU A 43 2.74 6.28 0.39
N CYS A 44 3.10 6.58 -0.86
CA CYS A 44 4.51 6.53 -1.28
C CYS A 44 5.38 7.69 -0.77
N GLY A 45 4.81 8.72 -0.14
CA GLY A 45 5.55 9.90 0.33
C GLY A 45 6.08 10.86 -0.76
N GLU A 46 6.19 10.41 -2.02
CA GLU A 46 6.95 11.14 -3.04
C GLU A 46 6.11 11.78 -4.16
N CYS A 47 4.92 11.22 -4.45
CA CYS A 47 4.07 11.74 -5.53
C CYS A 47 3.43 13.09 -5.15
N LYS A 48 2.93 13.83 -6.15
CA LYS A 48 2.30 15.15 -5.94
C LYS A 48 1.15 15.13 -4.93
N PHE A 49 0.44 14.00 -4.81
CA PHE A 49 -0.68 13.85 -3.90
C PHE A 49 -0.20 13.60 -2.46
N CYS A 50 0.82 12.76 -2.27
CA CYS A 50 1.46 12.60 -0.95
C CYS A 50 2.08 13.91 -0.47
N LYS A 51 2.83 14.61 -1.33
CA LYS A 51 3.45 15.90 -0.99
C LYS A 51 2.44 17.03 -0.72
N SER A 52 1.18 16.88 -1.13
CA SER A 52 0.11 17.85 -0.84
C SER A 52 -0.75 17.49 0.37
N GLY A 53 -0.40 16.42 1.11
CA GLY A 53 -1.18 15.91 2.24
C GLY A 53 -2.47 15.17 1.83
N LYS A 54 -2.68 14.96 0.53
CA LYS A 54 -3.83 14.22 -0.03
C LYS A 54 -3.43 12.77 -0.31
N THR A 55 -2.91 12.07 0.69
CA THR A 55 -2.34 10.72 0.55
C THR A 55 -3.38 9.70 0.09
N ASN A 56 -4.66 9.93 0.34
CA ASN A 56 -5.79 9.15 -0.19
C ASN A 56 -5.90 9.16 -1.73
N LEU A 57 -5.16 10.02 -2.43
CA LEU A 57 -5.06 10.05 -3.90
C LEU A 57 -3.67 9.58 -4.39
N CYS A 58 -2.91 8.89 -3.54
CA CYS A 58 -1.58 8.42 -3.89
C CYS A 58 -1.58 7.62 -5.19
N GLN A 59 -0.55 7.84 -6.00
CA GLN A 59 -0.37 7.18 -7.29
C GLN A 59 0.66 6.06 -7.25
N GLY A 60 1.23 5.74 -6.09
CA GLY A 60 2.17 4.62 -5.92
C GLY A 60 1.50 3.25 -6.02
N GLY A 61 0.19 3.17 -5.77
CA GLY A 61 -0.57 1.91 -5.65
C GLY A 61 -0.94 1.21 -6.97
N ALA A 62 -0.40 1.62 -8.12
CA ALA A 62 -0.60 0.90 -9.36
C ALA A 62 0.57 1.14 -10.32
N CYS A 63 1.47 0.16 -10.41
CA CYS A 63 2.58 0.13 -11.36
C CYS A 63 3.61 1.25 -11.13
N HIS A 64 4.44 1.11 -10.10
CA HIS A 64 5.86 1.43 -10.27
C HIS A 64 6.56 0.08 -10.41
N PRO A 65 7.25 -0.20 -11.54
CA PRO A 65 8.27 -1.23 -11.55
C PRO A 65 9.45 -0.63 -10.77
N GLY A 66 9.47 -0.88 -9.46
CA GLY A 66 10.74 -1.14 -8.82
C GLY A 66 11.10 -2.57 -9.17
#